data_AF-A0A3B9ZEI2-F1
#
_entry.id   AF-A0A3B9ZEI2-F1
#
_cell.length_a   1.000
_cell.length_b   1.000
_cell.length_c   1.000
_cell.angle_alpha   90.00
_cell.angle_beta   90.00
_cell.angle_gamma   90.00
#
_symmetry.space_group_name_H-M   'P 1'
#
loop_
_entity.id
_entity.type
_entity.pdbx_description
1 polymer ?
#
loop_
_entity_poly.entity_id
_entity_poly.type
_entity_poly.pdbx_seq_one_letter_code
_entity_poly.pdbx_strand_id
1 'polypeptide(L)'
;FIFYHIFFGGQKEKIRYFLALGLVSGFGVWFVQTYLVTVIFILAGWYAFDKSFFRGKGFFIFICGFLVGFSPSLYYAFFYDQNVWGVNGRSLFSEVLAGDVGGIASKAVRLFGSDLPNSFLFADFLKVPGGVLSYAYYFMFLFAGIFLLRICRKDILRLGASLMYPITLKEVKVFPERTAREALILVYPLFFFLCYIFSNYSILPQPWEDPRIWPHYIGYRYMMPVMPFIPVILGIFSGRIRGKKMSAIFVFSVSALGLLGNLNIISLKNFGGFLSDRGYSYSIIGDKIGLRIKEGLTEYIAPFDRLSPNLREEFYEGLGSGIAWRLRDENPRKVIDIFETRIKKEYQPYLYRGWGGLFFSDYPEESSRALFITWGILAPYRPFFYEGFGRNMYFLDDSQKGVSFLNKIEKE
;
A
#
# COMPACT_ATOMS: atom_id res chain seq x y z
N PHE A 1 -7.08 19.26 3.06
CA PHE A 1 -8.11 20.31 3.04
C PHE A 1 -8.60 20.67 4.45
N ILE A 2 -9.26 19.75 5.19
CA ILE A 2 -9.89 20.02 6.50
C ILE A 2 -8.93 20.72 7.49
N PHE A 3 -7.70 20.21 7.62
CA PHE A 3 -6.65 20.83 8.43
C PHE A 3 -6.43 22.31 8.09
N TYR A 4 -6.28 22.66 6.81
CA TYR A 4 -6.09 24.05 6.40
C TYR A 4 -7.31 24.92 6.70
N HIS A 5 -8.52 24.37 6.57
CA HIS A 5 -9.73 25.11 6.90
C HIS A 5 -9.82 25.44 8.40
N ILE A 6 -9.40 24.52 9.26
CA ILE A 6 -9.36 24.73 10.72
C ILE A 6 -8.39 25.86 11.11
N PHE A 7 -7.18 25.87 10.56
CA PHE A 7 -6.14 26.84 10.96
C PHE A 7 -6.19 28.16 10.18
N PHE A 8 -6.78 28.18 8.98
CA PHE A 8 -6.74 29.34 8.09
C PHE A 8 -8.11 29.81 7.56
N GLY A 9 -9.21 29.10 7.86
CA GLY A 9 -10.54 29.31 7.26
C GLY A 9 -11.53 30.16 8.06
N GLY A 10 -11.20 30.61 9.27
CA GLY A 10 -12.10 31.39 10.12
C GLY A 10 -13.01 30.53 11.03
N GLN A 11 -13.46 31.09 12.16
CA GLN A 11 -13.78 30.32 13.37
C GLN A 11 -15.17 29.66 13.48
N LYS A 12 -16.08 29.80 12.50
CA LYS A 12 -17.52 29.60 12.75
C LYS A 12 -18.00 28.14 12.88
N GLU A 13 -17.23 27.11 12.48
CA GLU A 13 -17.70 25.70 12.55
C GLU A 13 -16.65 24.69 13.08
N LYS A 14 -15.86 25.07 14.08
CA LYS A 14 -14.68 24.29 14.52
C LYS A 14 -14.97 22.81 14.89
N ILE A 15 -16.10 22.52 15.54
CA ILE A 15 -16.39 21.16 16.09
C ILE A 15 -16.53 20.10 14.99
N ARG A 16 -17.33 20.35 13.95
CA ARG A 16 -17.57 19.38 12.87
C ARG A 16 -16.29 19.08 12.11
N TYR A 17 -15.47 20.10 11.86
CA TYR A 17 -14.18 19.91 11.20
C TYR A 17 -13.18 19.13 12.06
N PHE A 18 -13.15 19.32 13.38
CA PHE A 18 -12.32 18.50 14.26
C PHE A 18 -12.75 17.03 14.27
N LEU A 19 -14.06 16.77 14.33
CA LEU A 19 -14.59 15.41 14.28
C LEU A 19 -14.26 14.75 12.93
N ALA A 20 -14.50 15.44 11.82
CA ALA A 20 -14.20 14.96 10.47
C ALA A 20 -12.70 14.73 10.27
N LEU A 21 -11.85 15.63 10.78
CA LEU A 21 -10.39 15.44 10.74
C LEU A 21 -10.00 14.16 11.49
N GLY A 22 -10.58 13.94 12.69
CA GLY A 22 -10.38 12.73 13.47
C GLY A 22 -10.79 11.47 12.70
N LEU A 23 -12.03 11.42 12.21
CA LEU A 23 -12.57 10.28 11.44
C LEU A 23 -11.70 9.94 10.24
N VAL A 24 -11.35 10.93 9.41
CA VAL A 24 -10.49 10.73 8.23
C VAL A 24 -9.09 10.30 8.63
N SER A 25 -8.56 10.81 9.74
CA SER A 25 -7.24 10.42 10.25
C SER A 25 -7.23 8.97 10.72
N GLY A 26 -8.22 8.54 11.51
CA GLY A 26 -8.34 7.16 11.98
C GLY A 26 -8.53 6.18 10.82
N PHE A 27 -9.44 6.51 9.90
CA PHE A 27 -9.69 5.70 8.70
C PHE A 27 -8.46 5.64 7.79
N GLY A 28 -7.73 6.76 7.65
CA GLY A 28 -6.51 6.84 6.87
C GLY A 28 -5.41 5.92 7.42
N VAL A 29 -5.22 5.86 8.75
CA VAL A 29 -4.24 4.96 9.39
C VAL A 29 -4.65 3.49 9.21
N TRP A 30 -5.94 3.16 9.27
CA TRP A 30 -6.41 1.80 8.98
C TRP A 30 -6.10 1.38 7.53
N PHE A 31 -6.32 2.27 6.57
CA PHE A 31 -6.08 1.97 5.15
C PHE A 31 -4.59 1.91 4.82
N VAL A 32 -3.79 2.82 5.35
CA VAL A 32 -2.35 2.94 5.11
C VAL A 32 -1.64 3.35 6.40
N GLN A 33 -0.84 2.45 6.98
CA GLN A 33 -0.21 2.69 8.28
C GLN A 33 0.77 3.87 8.26
N THR A 34 1.43 4.16 7.12
CA THR A 34 2.30 5.35 7.01
C THR A 34 1.54 6.68 7.07
N TYR A 35 0.21 6.67 6.97
CA TYR A 35 -0.63 7.83 7.25
C TYR A 35 -0.52 8.30 8.71
N LEU A 36 -0.01 7.46 9.62
CA LEU A 36 0.33 7.88 10.98
C LEU A 36 1.30 9.08 10.98
N VAL A 37 2.23 9.15 10.03
CA VAL A 37 3.14 10.30 9.86
C VAL A 37 2.35 11.58 9.58
N THR A 38 1.27 11.50 8.79
CA THR A 38 0.36 12.62 8.54
C THR A 38 -0.36 13.07 9.81
N VAL A 39 -0.81 12.12 10.64
CA VAL A 39 -1.42 12.43 11.93
C VAL A 39 -0.44 13.12 12.86
N ILE A 40 0.80 12.62 12.95
CA ILE A 40 1.87 13.25 13.74
C ILE A 40 2.14 14.67 13.22
N PHE A 41 2.22 14.86 11.90
CA PHE A 41 2.41 16.19 11.31
C PHE A 41 1.27 17.15 11.64
N ILE A 42 0.01 16.69 11.58
CA ILE A 42 -1.17 17.48 11.95
C ILE A 42 -1.06 17.93 13.42
N LEU A 43 -0.70 17.03 14.32
CA LEU A 43 -0.53 17.33 15.74
C LEU A 43 0.66 18.30 15.98
N ALA A 44 1.77 18.11 15.27
CA ALA A 44 2.92 19.00 15.33
C ALA A 44 2.56 20.40 14.82
N GLY A 45 1.87 20.50 13.68
CA GLY A 45 1.37 21.77 13.14
C GLY A 45 0.43 22.46 14.11
N TRP A 46 -0.49 21.72 14.73
CA TRP A 46 -1.38 22.25 15.75
C TRP A 46 -0.60 22.80 16.95
N TYR A 47 0.37 22.04 17.47
CA TYR A 47 1.25 22.47 18.55
C TYR A 47 2.09 23.70 18.20
N ALA A 48 2.50 23.85 16.94
CA ALA A 48 3.23 25.03 16.49
C ALA A 48 2.37 26.31 16.57
N PHE A 49 1.06 26.19 16.30
CA PHE A 49 0.13 27.32 16.32
C PHE A 49 -0.51 27.60 17.67
N ASP A 50 -0.73 26.56 18.48
CA ASP A 50 -1.35 26.67 19.81
C ASP A 50 -0.69 25.68 20.78
N LYS A 51 0.14 26.17 21.69
CA LYS A 51 0.85 25.33 22.68
C LYS A 51 -0.09 24.70 23.71
N SER A 52 -1.29 25.25 23.90
CA SER A 52 -2.27 24.79 24.87
C SER A 52 -3.27 23.77 24.31
N PHE A 53 -3.17 23.45 23.00
CA PHE A 53 -4.23 22.76 22.27
C PHE A 53 -4.61 21.39 22.83
N PHE A 54 -3.66 20.63 23.41
CA PHE A 54 -3.92 19.32 24.01
C PHE A 54 -4.96 19.37 25.14
N ARG A 55 -5.19 20.55 25.74
CA ARG A 55 -6.20 20.78 26.77
C ARG A 55 -7.55 21.25 26.21
N GLY A 56 -7.62 21.57 24.91
CA GLY A 56 -8.78 22.14 24.26
C GLY A 56 -9.84 21.09 23.92
N LYS A 57 -11.13 21.48 24.01
CA LYS A 57 -12.27 20.62 23.60
C LYS A 57 -12.13 20.06 22.18
N GLY A 58 -11.55 20.84 21.26
CA GLY A 58 -11.31 20.42 19.88
C GLY A 58 -10.38 19.21 19.75
N PHE A 59 -9.38 19.09 20.63
CA PHE A 59 -8.48 17.94 20.66
C PHE A 59 -9.22 16.67 21.08
N PHE A 60 -10.06 16.76 22.13
CA PHE A 60 -10.88 15.62 22.55
C PHE A 60 -11.87 15.17 21.46
N ILE A 61 -12.52 16.11 20.77
CA ILE A 61 -13.42 15.80 19.64
C ILE A 61 -12.64 15.11 18.51
N PHE A 62 -11.42 15.57 18.20
CA PHE A 62 -10.54 14.93 17.23
C PHE A 62 -10.19 13.50 17.65
N ILE A 63 -9.83 13.26 18.91
CA ILE A 63 -9.53 11.91 19.42
C ILE A 63 -10.75 11.00 19.32
N CYS A 64 -11.94 11.45 19.71
CA CYS A 64 -13.16 10.66 19.55
C CYS A 64 -13.41 10.30 18.08
N GLY A 65 -13.28 11.27 17.16
CA GLY A 65 -13.37 10.99 15.73
C GLY A 65 -12.31 10.00 15.25
N PHE A 66 -11.07 10.13 15.72
CA PHE A 66 -9.98 9.23 15.38
C PHE A 66 -10.27 7.80 15.81
N LEU A 67 -10.72 7.58 17.05
CA LEU A 67 -11.04 6.24 17.56
C LEU A 67 -12.21 5.60 16.78
N VAL A 68 -13.21 6.39 16.41
CA VAL A 68 -14.31 5.90 15.56
C VAL A 68 -13.80 5.53 14.16
N GLY A 69 -12.99 6.38 13.53
CA GLY A 69 -12.40 6.10 12.21
C GLY A 69 -11.42 4.91 12.23
N PHE A 70 -10.71 4.72 13.35
CA PHE A 70 -9.75 3.63 13.56
C PHE A 70 -10.40 2.35 14.12
N SER A 71 -11.71 2.36 14.37
CA SER A 71 -12.44 1.21 14.89
C SER A 71 -12.29 -0.08 14.06
N PRO A 72 -12.18 -0.07 12.71
CA PRO A 72 -11.92 -1.30 11.96
C PRO A 72 -10.58 -1.96 12.31
N SER A 73 -9.53 -1.16 12.56
CA SER A 73 -8.24 -1.67 13.04
C SER A 73 -8.35 -2.27 14.43
N LEU A 74 -9.08 -1.60 15.33
CA LEU A 74 -9.28 -2.11 16.69
C LEU A 74 -10.03 -3.44 16.66
N TYR A 75 -11.11 -3.52 15.87
CA TYR A 75 -11.82 -4.77 15.63
C TYR A 75 -10.87 -5.86 15.11
N TYR A 76 -10.07 -5.55 14.08
CA TYR A 76 -9.12 -6.52 13.52
C TYR A 76 -8.08 -6.99 14.54
N ALA A 77 -7.55 -6.08 15.36
CA ALA A 77 -6.60 -6.41 16.42
C ALA A 77 -7.22 -7.35 17.47
N PHE A 78 -8.43 -7.04 17.96
CA PHE A 78 -9.08 -7.81 19.01
C PHE A 78 -9.56 -9.19 18.54
N PHE A 79 -10.07 -9.30 17.31
CA PHE A 79 -10.63 -10.55 16.81
C PHE A 79 -9.59 -11.50 16.19
N TYR A 80 -8.47 -10.98 15.70
CA TYR A 80 -7.45 -11.78 15.01
C TYR A 80 -6.08 -11.82 15.70
N ASP A 81 -5.94 -11.17 16.87
CA ASP A 81 -4.69 -11.07 17.64
C ASP A 81 -3.49 -10.61 16.78
N GLN A 82 -3.73 -9.59 15.96
CA GLN A 82 -2.74 -9.06 15.02
C GLN A 82 -2.22 -7.68 15.45
N ASN A 83 -0.94 -7.44 15.20
CA ASN A 83 -0.35 -6.12 15.36
C ASN A 83 -0.83 -5.18 14.23
N VAL A 84 -1.63 -4.18 14.61
CA VAL A 84 -2.18 -3.17 13.67
C VAL A 84 -1.38 -1.87 13.61
N TRP A 85 -0.33 -1.76 14.42
CA TRP A 85 0.52 -0.57 14.52
C TRP A 85 1.80 -0.65 13.68
N GLY A 86 2.15 -1.86 13.23
CA GLY A 86 3.32 -2.09 12.40
C GLY A 86 3.09 -1.73 10.92
N VAL A 87 4.06 -1.07 10.31
CA VAL A 87 4.16 -1.01 8.84
C VAL A 87 4.89 -2.26 8.40
N ASN A 88 4.22 -3.14 7.64
CA ASN A 88 4.78 -4.43 7.22
C ASN A 88 5.30 -5.29 8.40
N GLY A 89 4.56 -5.29 9.52
CA GLY A 89 4.93 -6.05 10.71
C GLY A 89 6.07 -5.45 11.55
N ARG A 90 6.64 -4.32 11.14
CA ARG A 90 7.68 -3.60 11.89
C ARG A 90 7.15 -2.31 12.50
N SER A 91 7.57 -2.00 13.72
CA SER A 91 7.34 -0.69 14.33
C SER A 91 8.12 0.40 13.60
N LEU A 92 7.46 1.52 13.30
CA LEU A 92 8.02 2.61 12.48
C LEU A 92 9.35 3.16 13.02
N PHE A 93 9.49 3.37 14.33
CA PHE A 93 10.64 4.10 14.92
C PHE A 93 11.45 3.31 15.96
N SER A 94 11.30 1.98 16.03
CA SER A 94 11.95 1.18 17.08
C SER A 94 13.48 1.21 17.02
N GLU A 95 14.07 1.18 15.82
CA GLU A 95 15.53 1.16 15.63
C GLU A 95 16.18 2.49 15.99
N VAL A 96 15.56 3.62 15.61
CA VAL A 96 16.05 4.95 16.02
C VAL A 96 15.98 5.14 17.52
N LEU A 97 14.93 4.63 18.17
CA LEU A 97 14.85 4.64 19.64
C LEU A 97 15.89 3.70 20.28
N ALA A 98 16.28 2.64 19.59
CA ALA A 98 17.35 1.73 20.01
C ALA A 98 18.77 2.24 19.68
N GLY A 99 18.90 3.38 18.99
CA GLY A 99 20.18 3.96 18.60
C GLY A 99 20.85 3.30 17.38
N ASP A 100 20.15 2.42 16.67
CA ASP A 100 20.64 1.81 15.43
C ASP A 100 20.34 2.74 14.24
N VAL A 101 21.36 3.51 13.85
CA VAL A 101 21.31 4.49 12.75
C VAL A 101 22.03 4.01 11.49
N GLY A 102 22.38 2.72 11.43
CA GLY A 102 22.96 2.11 10.24
C GLY A 102 22.04 2.26 9.02
N GLY A 103 22.59 2.63 7.86
CA GLY A 103 21.82 2.66 6.61
C GLY A 103 20.92 3.88 6.36
N ILE A 104 20.90 4.89 7.23
CA ILE A 104 20.16 6.15 6.99
C ILE A 104 20.60 6.83 5.69
N ALA A 105 21.91 6.92 5.46
CA ALA A 105 22.46 7.56 4.26
C ALA A 105 22.11 6.80 2.99
N SER A 106 22.22 5.47 2.99
CA SER A 106 21.86 4.63 1.84
C SER A 106 20.36 4.71 1.57
N LYS A 107 19.52 4.78 2.61
CA LYS A 107 18.07 4.97 2.47
C LYS A 107 17.70 6.34 1.93
N ALA A 108 18.39 7.40 2.34
CA ALA A 108 18.21 8.74 1.77
C ALA A 108 18.61 8.78 0.28
N VAL A 109 19.76 8.20 -0.08
CA VAL A 109 20.20 8.09 -1.48
C VAL A 109 19.20 7.29 -2.31
N ARG A 110 18.71 6.15 -1.79
CA ARG A 110 17.69 5.34 -2.45
C ARG A 110 16.36 6.10 -2.59
N LEU A 111 15.92 6.81 -1.55
CA LEU A 111 14.68 7.59 -1.59
C LEU A 111 14.71 8.61 -2.72
N PHE A 112 15.72 9.48 -2.73
CA PHE A 112 15.79 10.58 -3.69
C PHE A 112 16.35 10.17 -5.05
N GLY A 113 17.10 9.07 -5.12
CA GLY A 113 17.71 8.56 -6.34
C GLY A 113 16.81 7.63 -7.14
N SER A 114 16.00 6.78 -6.49
CA SER A 114 15.18 5.76 -7.14
C SER A 114 13.74 5.69 -6.64
N ASP A 115 13.49 5.68 -5.33
CA ASP A 115 12.15 5.34 -4.83
C ASP A 115 11.13 6.43 -5.15
N LEU A 116 11.47 7.70 -4.93
CA LEU A 116 10.59 8.82 -5.21
C LEU A 116 10.27 8.99 -6.71
N PRO A 117 11.23 9.00 -7.65
CA PRO A 117 10.89 9.04 -9.07
C PRO A 117 10.10 7.79 -9.51
N ASN A 118 10.49 6.59 -9.08
CA ASN A 118 9.78 5.37 -9.51
C ASN A 118 8.39 5.22 -8.87
N SER A 119 8.11 5.92 -7.77
CA SER A 119 6.78 5.91 -7.14
C SER A 119 5.66 6.51 -8.00
N PHE A 120 6.01 7.24 -9.07
CA PHE A 120 5.03 7.70 -10.06
C PHE A 120 4.46 6.56 -10.91
N LEU A 121 5.17 5.43 -11.00
CA LEU A 121 4.74 4.25 -11.75
C LEU A 121 4.29 4.56 -13.19
N PHE A 122 4.95 5.51 -13.85
CA PHE A 122 4.59 5.83 -15.23
C PHE A 122 4.94 4.66 -16.14
N ALA A 123 4.01 4.34 -17.03
CA ALA A 123 4.17 3.28 -18.01
C ALA A 123 4.90 3.80 -19.27
N ASP A 124 5.42 2.88 -20.07
CA ASP A 124 6.07 3.18 -21.34
C ASP A 124 5.07 3.79 -22.34
N PHE A 125 5.47 4.84 -23.04
CA PHE A 125 4.61 5.50 -24.03
C PHE A 125 5.35 5.78 -25.33
N LEU A 126 4.80 5.31 -26.46
CA LEU A 126 5.37 5.51 -27.82
C LEU A 126 6.90 5.30 -27.87
N LYS A 127 7.38 4.18 -27.30
CA LYS A 127 8.80 3.78 -27.19
C LYS A 127 9.65 4.60 -26.20
N VAL A 128 9.08 5.57 -25.49
CA VAL A 128 9.75 6.24 -24.37
C VAL A 128 9.54 5.40 -23.11
N PRO A 129 10.61 4.93 -22.46
CA PRO A 129 10.48 4.20 -21.19
C PRO A 129 9.80 5.07 -20.12
N GLY A 130 8.86 4.50 -19.38
CA GLY A 130 8.11 5.17 -18.32
C GLY A 130 9.01 5.67 -17.20
N GLY A 131 10.16 5.03 -16.99
CA GLY A 131 11.22 5.54 -16.13
C GLY A 131 11.69 6.94 -16.55
N VAL A 132 11.96 7.17 -17.84
CA VAL A 132 12.38 8.49 -18.35
C VAL A 132 11.32 9.56 -18.07
N LEU A 133 10.04 9.23 -18.30
CA LEU A 133 8.92 10.13 -18.01
C LEU A 133 8.83 10.43 -16.49
N SER A 134 9.04 9.41 -15.66
CA SER A 134 9.01 9.54 -14.19
C SER A 134 10.12 10.47 -13.69
N TYR A 135 11.35 10.32 -14.19
CA TYR A 135 12.47 11.18 -13.83
C TYR A 135 12.32 12.62 -14.36
N ALA A 136 11.73 12.81 -15.55
CA ALA A 136 11.41 14.14 -16.07
C ALA A 136 10.39 14.87 -15.16
N TYR A 137 9.33 14.18 -14.75
CA TYR A 137 8.33 14.71 -13.82
C TYR A 137 8.93 14.98 -12.44
N TYR A 138 9.77 14.06 -11.95
CA TYR A 138 10.53 14.22 -10.71
C TYR A 138 11.43 15.46 -10.72
N PHE A 139 12.15 15.70 -11.82
CA PHE A 139 13.03 16.85 -11.96
C PHE A 139 12.26 18.18 -11.90
N MET A 140 11.10 18.25 -12.57
CA MET A 140 10.20 19.42 -12.48
C MET A 140 9.74 19.65 -11.04
N PHE A 141 9.38 18.59 -10.32
CA PHE A 141 9.00 18.65 -8.92
C PHE A 141 10.14 19.14 -8.01
N LEU A 142 11.35 18.59 -8.15
CA LEU A 142 12.52 19.03 -7.38
C LEU A 142 12.83 20.50 -7.62
N PHE A 143 12.84 20.93 -8.89
CA PHE A 143 13.11 22.33 -9.24
C PHE A 143 12.08 23.28 -8.62
N ALA A 144 10.80 22.96 -8.76
CA ALA A 144 9.70 23.72 -8.15
C ALA A 144 9.82 23.75 -6.62
N GLY A 145 10.10 22.60 -6.00
CA GLY A 145 10.28 22.46 -4.55
C GLY A 145 11.42 23.33 -4.02
N ILE A 146 12.62 23.23 -4.61
CA ILE A 146 13.81 24.00 -4.20
C ILE A 146 13.54 25.51 -4.33
N PHE A 147 12.92 25.94 -5.43
CA PHE A 147 12.57 27.33 -5.64
C PHE A 147 11.61 27.85 -4.56
N LEU A 148 10.54 27.09 -4.27
CA LEU A 148 9.55 27.48 -3.28
C LEU A 148 10.09 27.42 -1.84
N LEU A 149 10.97 26.47 -1.53
CA LEU A 149 11.68 26.41 -0.24
C LEU A 149 12.52 27.66 0.00
N ARG A 150 13.21 28.16 -1.04
CA ARG A 150 13.97 29.42 -0.93
C ARG A 150 13.06 30.61 -0.63
N ILE A 151 11.87 30.67 -1.25
CA ILE A 151 10.89 31.74 -1.02
C ILE A 151 10.32 31.67 0.41
N CYS A 152 9.89 30.49 0.84
CA CYS A 152 9.20 30.28 2.12
C CYS A 152 10.16 30.07 3.31
N ARG A 153 11.48 30.14 3.11
CA ARG A 153 12.50 29.76 4.11
C ARG A 153 12.30 30.39 5.49
N LYS A 154 11.88 31.65 5.56
CA LYS A 154 11.70 32.37 6.84
C LYS A 154 10.57 31.75 7.67
N ASP A 155 9.45 31.43 7.02
CA ASP A 155 8.29 30.85 7.70
C ASP A 155 8.55 29.38 8.07
N ILE A 156 9.24 28.64 7.21
CA ILE A 156 9.68 27.26 7.49
C ILE A 156 10.59 27.21 8.72
N LEU A 157 11.61 28.10 8.78
CA LEU A 157 12.51 28.17 9.93
C LEU A 157 11.78 28.56 11.22
N ARG A 158 10.79 29.46 11.14
CA ARG A 158 9.95 29.82 12.30
C ARG A 158 9.09 28.66 12.80
N LEU A 159 8.48 27.90 11.88
CA LEU A 159 7.72 26.69 12.22
C LEU A 159 8.62 25.67 12.92
N GLY A 160 9.81 25.41 12.37
CA GLY A 160 10.80 24.52 12.98
C GLY A 160 11.24 24.99 14.37
N ALA A 161 11.56 26.27 14.52
CA ALA A 161 11.94 26.84 15.81
C ALA A 161 10.82 26.74 16.87
N SER A 162 9.55 26.87 16.46
CA SER A 162 8.41 26.69 17.37
C SER A 162 8.25 25.24 17.84
N LEU A 163 8.55 24.27 16.99
CA LEU A 163 8.52 22.86 17.36
C LEU A 163 9.66 22.48 18.33
N MET A 164 10.81 23.14 18.23
CA MET A 164 11.96 22.92 19.11
C MET A 164 11.82 23.51 20.52
N TYR A 165 10.71 24.21 20.83
CA TYR A 165 10.47 24.80 22.15
C TYR A 165 10.75 23.86 23.34
N PRO A 166 10.33 22.58 23.35
CA PRO A 166 10.61 21.67 24.47
C PRO A 166 12.11 21.45 24.72
N ILE A 167 12.94 21.62 23.69
CA ILE A 167 14.39 21.42 23.76
C ILE A 167 15.09 22.74 24.07
N THR A 168 14.70 23.82 23.39
CA THR A 168 15.37 25.12 23.49
C THR A 168 14.89 25.96 24.66
N LEU A 169 13.74 25.62 25.26
CA LEU A 169 13.00 26.38 26.29
C LEU A 169 12.64 27.84 25.90
N LYS A 170 13.00 28.26 24.69
CA LYS A 170 12.68 29.58 24.11
C LYS A 170 11.41 29.49 23.27
N GLU A 171 10.33 30.10 23.75
CA GLU A 171 9.05 30.07 23.06
C GLU A 171 9.09 30.92 21.78
N VAL A 172 8.84 30.29 20.63
CA VAL A 172 8.64 30.99 19.36
C VAL A 172 7.16 30.91 19.00
N LYS A 173 6.47 32.04 19.16
CA LYS A 173 5.05 32.16 18.79
C LYS A 173 4.90 32.21 17.27
N VAL A 174 4.03 31.37 16.75
CA VAL A 174 3.67 31.34 15.32
C VAL A 174 2.18 31.61 15.20
N PHE A 175 1.84 32.66 14.46
CA PHE A 175 0.45 33.03 14.22
C PHE A 175 0.02 32.53 12.83
N PRO A 176 -1.01 31.67 12.72
CA PRO A 176 -1.48 31.14 11.44
C PRO A 176 -1.74 32.22 10.39
N GLU A 177 -2.29 33.36 10.80
CA GLU A 177 -2.61 34.51 9.95
C GLU A 177 -1.38 35.13 9.26
N ARG A 178 -0.21 34.99 9.87
CA ARG A 178 1.07 35.56 9.39
C ARG A 178 1.98 34.52 8.74
N THR A 179 1.58 33.25 8.75
CA THR A 179 2.36 32.15 8.16
C THR A 179 1.83 31.85 6.77
N ALA A 180 2.72 31.84 5.77
CA ALA A 180 2.36 31.41 4.43
C ALA A 180 1.83 29.97 4.44
N ARG A 181 0.64 29.74 3.87
CA ARG A 181 0.02 28.39 3.79
C ARG A 181 0.93 27.43 3.02
N GLU A 182 1.63 27.96 2.01
CA GLU A 182 2.61 27.26 1.19
C GLU A 182 3.76 26.69 2.03
N ALA A 183 4.13 27.33 3.15
CA ALA A 183 5.18 26.81 4.02
C ALA A 183 4.80 25.44 4.61
N LEU A 184 3.56 25.25 5.06
CA LEU A 184 3.10 23.94 5.56
C LEU A 184 3.02 22.88 4.46
N ILE A 185 2.58 23.29 3.26
CA ILE A 185 2.53 22.41 2.08
C ILE A 185 3.93 21.89 1.74
N LEU A 186 4.97 22.72 1.88
CA LEU A 186 6.35 22.35 1.59
C LEU A 186 6.99 21.54 2.73
N VAL A 187 6.68 21.88 3.99
CA VAL A 187 7.27 21.19 5.16
C VAL A 187 6.74 19.77 5.28
N TYR A 188 5.49 19.51 4.92
CA TYR A 188 4.91 18.18 5.09
C TYR A 188 5.66 17.07 4.30
N PRO A 189 5.94 17.19 2.98
CA PRO A 189 6.74 16.20 2.28
C PRO A 189 8.13 16.02 2.88
N LEU A 190 8.79 17.11 3.28
CA LEU A 190 10.11 17.04 3.93
C LEU A 190 10.04 16.29 5.26
N PHE A 191 9.03 16.58 6.08
CA PHE A 191 8.77 15.87 7.33
C PHE A 191 8.53 14.39 7.08
N PHE A 192 7.71 14.05 6.08
CA PHE A 192 7.44 12.68 5.72
C PHE A 192 8.71 11.94 5.25
N PHE A 193 9.53 12.57 4.40
CA PHE A 193 10.79 11.99 3.93
C PHE A 193 11.77 11.79 5.09
N LEU A 194 11.85 12.73 6.04
CA LEU A 194 12.63 12.56 7.26
C LEU A 194 12.12 11.37 8.06
N CYS A 195 10.81 11.30 8.36
CA CYS A 195 10.24 10.16 9.07
C CYS A 195 10.50 8.83 8.35
N TYR A 196 10.44 8.78 7.03
CA TYR A 196 10.77 7.60 6.26
C TYR A 196 12.25 7.20 6.41
N ILE A 197 13.17 8.15 6.22
CA ILE A 197 14.62 7.93 6.31
C ILE A 197 14.99 7.39 7.71
N PHE A 198 14.36 7.91 8.76
CA PHE A 198 14.53 7.48 10.15
C PHE A 198 13.62 6.30 10.56
N SER A 199 12.84 5.73 9.65
CA SER A 199 12.01 4.57 9.97
C SER A 199 12.74 3.25 9.74
N ASN A 200 12.27 2.17 10.34
CA ASN A 200 12.70 0.79 10.03
C ASN A 200 12.06 0.28 8.71
N TYR A 201 11.03 0.96 8.21
CA TYR A 201 10.29 0.53 7.03
C TYR A 201 11.02 0.90 5.73
N SER A 202 11.21 -0.05 4.81
CA SER A 202 11.77 0.21 3.47
C SER A 202 10.71 0.04 2.38
N ILE A 203 10.71 0.94 1.39
CA ILE A 203 9.82 0.86 0.22
C ILE A 203 10.17 -0.35 -0.66
N LEU A 204 11.47 -0.58 -0.88
CA LEU A 204 12.00 -1.74 -1.59
C LEU A 204 13.38 -2.14 -1.01
N PRO A 205 13.77 -3.43 -1.10
CA PRO A 205 12.93 -4.57 -1.48
C PRO A 205 11.93 -4.89 -0.36
N GLN A 206 10.74 -5.40 -0.72
CA GLN A 206 9.80 -5.94 0.27
C GLN A 206 10.22 -7.40 0.58
N PRO A 207 10.13 -7.87 1.83
CA PRO A 207 10.52 -9.24 2.17
C PRO A 207 9.65 -10.31 1.47
N TRP A 208 8.49 -9.91 0.94
CA TRP A 208 7.74 -10.65 -0.06
C TRP A 208 7.91 -9.95 -1.43
N GLU A 209 8.98 -10.25 -2.15
CA GLU A 209 8.96 -10.03 -3.60
C GLU A 209 8.06 -11.10 -4.21
N ASP A 210 6.75 -10.93 -4.02
CA ASP A 210 5.75 -11.72 -4.72
C ASP A 210 5.56 -11.08 -6.10
N PRO A 211 6.03 -11.71 -7.19
CA PRO A 211 5.97 -11.16 -8.54
C PRO A 211 4.53 -11.01 -9.05
N ARG A 212 3.56 -11.66 -8.41
CA ARG A 212 2.13 -11.64 -8.76
C ARG A 212 1.46 -10.33 -8.37
N ILE A 213 1.97 -9.69 -7.33
CA ILE A 213 1.40 -8.45 -6.83
C ILE A 213 2.41 -7.39 -7.19
N TRP A 214 2.06 -6.49 -8.11
CA TRP A 214 2.90 -5.38 -8.57
C TRP A 214 3.84 -4.91 -7.42
N PRO A 215 5.09 -5.41 -7.33
CA PRO A 215 5.85 -5.32 -6.08
C PRO A 215 6.16 -3.87 -5.77
N HIS A 216 6.40 -3.13 -6.85
CA HIS A 216 6.49 -1.69 -6.91
C HIS A 216 5.21 -1.00 -6.41
N TYR A 217 4.01 -1.43 -6.82
CA TYR A 217 2.75 -0.83 -6.36
C TYR A 217 2.54 -1.02 -4.85
N ILE A 218 2.72 -2.23 -4.30
CA ILE A 218 2.55 -2.44 -2.85
C ILE A 218 3.56 -1.58 -2.08
N GLY A 219 4.81 -1.55 -2.50
CA GLY A 219 5.84 -0.73 -1.85
C GLY A 219 5.50 0.76 -1.92
N TYR A 220 5.26 1.29 -3.12
CA TYR A 220 5.02 2.71 -3.34
C TYR A 220 3.67 3.19 -2.79
N ARG A 221 2.71 2.32 -2.48
CA ARG A 221 1.46 2.70 -1.80
C ARG A 221 1.72 3.44 -0.49
N TYR A 222 2.83 3.14 0.19
CA TYR A 222 3.18 3.77 1.45
C TYR A 222 3.71 5.21 1.27
N MET A 223 4.00 5.63 0.04
CA MET A 223 4.29 7.01 -0.35
C MET A 223 3.03 7.83 -0.70
N MET A 224 1.86 7.19 -0.78
CA MET A 224 0.58 7.87 -1.06
C MET A 224 0.33 9.12 -0.20
N PRO A 225 0.70 9.17 1.10
CA PRO A 225 0.48 10.38 1.89
C PRO A 225 1.16 11.63 1.33
N VAL A 226 2.25 11.48 0.54
CA VAL A 226 2.99 12.59 -0.08
C VAL A 226 2.52 12.90 -1.49
N MET A 227 1.99 11.92 -2.21
CA MET A 227 1.64 12.06 -3.64
C MET A 227 0.77 13.28 -3.96
N PRO A 228 -0.28 13.63 -3.18
CA PRO A 228 -1.11 14.82 -3.46
C PRO A 228 -0.33 16.14 -3.37
N PHE A 229 0.78 16.20 -2.62
CA PHE A 229 1.54 17.43 -2.43
C PHE A 229 2.42 17.76 -3.63
N ILE A 230 2.81 16.76 -4.42
CA ILE A 230 3.63 16.94 -5.62
C ILE A 230 2.94 17.84 -6.66
N PRO A 231 1.72 17.53 -7.15
CA PRO A 231 1.01 18.41 -8.08
C PRO A 231 0.63 19.76 -7.46
N VAL A 232 0.37 19.82 -6.14
CA VAL A 232 0.10 21.09 -5.45
C VAL A 232 1.34 22.00 -5.46
N ILE A 233 2.53 21.46 -5.19
CA ILE A 233 3.79 22.20 -5.23
C ILE A 233 4.08 22.71 -6.65
N LEU A 234 3.88 21.87 -7.66
CA LEU A 234 3.99 22.26 -9.07
C LEU A 234 2.99 23.36 -9.44
N GLY A 235 1.75 23.27 -8.96
CA GLY A 235 0.70 24.28 -9.14
C GLY A 235 1.06 25.62 -8.51
N ILE A 236 1.50 25.62 -7.25
CA ILE A 236 1.96 26.84 -6.54
C ILE A 236 3.14 27.47 -7.30
N PHE A 237 4.09 26.66 -7.75
CA PHE A 237 5.23 27.13 -8.52
C PHE A 237 4.78 27.79 -9.84
N SER A 238 3.83 27.18 -10.56
CA SER A 238 3.31 27.73 -11.82
C SER A 238 2.72 29.14 -11.65
N GLY A 239 2.07 29.43 -10.52
CA GLY A 239 1.52 30.74 -10.18
C GLY A 239 2.60 31.79 -9.85
N ARG A 240 3.85 31.38 -9.64
CA ARG A 240 5.00 32.27 -9.39
C ARG A 240 5.85 32.54 -10.64
N ILE A 241 5.60 31.82 -11.74
CA ILE A 241 6.30 32.04 -13.01
C ILE A 241 5.91 33.40 -13.60
N ARG A 242 6.90 34.22 -13.97
CA ARG A 242 6.67 35.49 -14.65
C ARG A 242 6.23 35.22 -16.09
N GLY A 243 5.06 35.74 -16.47
CA GLY A 243 4.51 35.65 -17.82
C GLY A 243 3.50 34.52 -17.97
N LYS A 244 2.27 34.88 -18.37
CA LYS A 244 1.14 33.95 -18.52
C LYS A 244 1.46 32.80 -19.49
N LYS A 245 2.17 33.09 -20.59
CA LYS A 245 2.56 32.08 -21.59
C LYS A 245 3.49 31.02 -21.01
N MET A 246 4.52 31.41 -20.26
CA MET A 246 5.46 30.47 -19.64
C MET A 246 4.80 29.63 -18.54
N SER A 247 3.92 30.24 -17.74
CA SER A 247 3.11 29.51 -16.76
C SER A 247 2.19 28.48 -17.44
N ALA A 248 1.52 28.86 -18.52
CA ALA A 248 0.66 27.94 -19.29
C ALA A 248 1.46 26.78 -19.91
N ILE A 249 2.63 27.05 -20.50
CA ILE A 249 3.52 26.00 -21.03
C ILE A 249 3.93 25.04 -19.92
N PHE A 250 4.32 25.56 -18.75
CA PHE A 250 4.70 24.71 -17.61
C PHE A 250 3.56 23.81 -17.15
N VAL A 251 2.35 24.38 -16.95
CA VAL A 251 1.15 23.62 -16.55
C VAL A 251 0.81 22.56 -17.59
N PHE A 252 0.87 22.90 -18.87
CA PHE A 252 0.65 21.97 -19.96
C PHE A 252 1.67 20.83 -19.91
N SER A 253 2.96 21.10 -19.77
CA SER A 253 4.01 20.07 -19.70
C SER A 253 3.84 19.14 -18.51
N VAL A 254 3.56 19.67 -17.31
CA VAL A 254 3.29 18.86 -16.11
C VAL A 254 2.08 17.95 -16.33
N SER A 255 0.98 18.51 -16.86
CA SER A 255 -0.27 17.78 -17.08
C SER A 255 -0.11 16.73 -18.18
N ALA A 256 0.57 17.07 -19.27
CA ALA A 256 0.87 16.16 -20.36
C ALA A 256 1.72 14.99 -19.88
N LEU A 257 2.82 15.23 -19.14
CA LEU A 257 3.64 14.15 -18.57
C LEU A 257 2.84 13.25 -17.63
N GLY A 258 2.05 13.86 -16.75
CA GLY A 258 1.18 13.11 -15.83
C GLY A 258 0.16 12.26 -16.58
N LEU A 259 -0.48 12.79 -17.62
CA LEU A 259 -1.43 12.04 -18.45
C LEU A 259 -0.73 10.93 -19.21
N LEU A 260 0.34 11.23 -19.95
CA LEU A 260 1.12 10.29 -20.74
C LEU A 260 1.60 9.10 -19.92
N GLY A 261 2.14 9.36 -18.72
CA GLY A 261 2.60 8.32 -17.81
C GLY A 261 1.49 7.40 -17.28
N ASN A 262 0.23 7.87 -17.29
CA ASN A 262 -0.93 7.13 -16.81
C ASN A 262 -1.83 6.60 -17.94
N LEU A 263 -1.54 6.89 -19.22
CA LEU A 263 -2.40 6.50 -20.34
C LEU A 263 -2.60 4.99 -20.43
N ASN A 264 -1.57 4.20 -20.12
CA ASN A 264 -1.68 2.73 -20.15
C ASN A 264 -2.53 2.15 -19.01
N ILE A 265 -2.88 2.94 -17.99
CA ILE A 265 -3.85 2.53 -16.97
C ILE A 265 -5.26 2.48 -17.58
N ILE A 266 -5.53 3.31 -18.59
CA ILE A 266 -6.81 3.37 -19.27
C ILE A 266 -6.79 2.36 -20.41
N SER A 267 -7.20 1.11 -20.13
CA SER A 267 -7.46 0.13 -21.18
C SER A 267 -8.79 0.44 -21.86
N LEU A 268 -8.75 1.07 -23.03
CA LEU A 268 -9.94 1.23 -23.87
C LEU A 268 -10.36 -0.08 -24.54
N LYS A 269 -9.48 -1.09 -24.58
CA LYS A 269 -9.73 -2.39 -25.21
C LYS A 269 -10.84 -3.18 -24.50
N ASN A 270 -10.92 -3.05 -23.18
CA ASN A 270 -11.93 -3.69 -22.33
C ASN A 270 -12.88 -2.66 -21.70
N PHE A 271 -13.01 -1.46 -22.30
CA PHE A 271 -13.90 -0.43 -21.77
C PHE A 271 -15.34 -0.94 -21.76
N GLY A 272 -15.94 -1.03 -20.56
CA GLY A 272 -17.27 -1.62 -20.37
C GLY A 272 -17.28 -3.13 -20.13
N GLY A 273 -16.14 -3.84 -20.18
CA GLY A 273 -16.05 -5.25 -19.81
C GLY A 273 -16.47 -5.52 -18.36
N PHE A 274 -16.24 -4.54 -17.47
CA PHE A 274 -16.73 -4.56 -16.09
C PHE A 274 -18.27 -4.56 -15.98
N LEU A 275 -19.01 -4.17 -17.03
CA LEU A 275 -20.47 -4.26 -17.07
C LEU A 275 -20.95 -5.67 -17.43
N SER A 276 -20.11 -6.46 -18.10
CA SER A 276 -20.35 -7.87 -18.39
C SER A 276 -19.81 -8.82 -17.31
N ASP A 277 -18.90 -8.33 -16.46
CA ASP A 277 -18.41 -9.09 -15.32
C ASP A 277 -19.55 -9.34 -14.33
N ARG A 278 -19.67 -10.58 -13.85
CA ARG A 278 -20.72 -10.97 -12.91
C ARG A 278 -20.68 -10.18 -11.59
N GLY A 279 -19.59 -9.46 -11.32
CA GLY A 279 -19.38 -8.69 -10.08
C GLY A 279 -19.09 -9.56 -8.86
N TYR A 280 -19.03 -10.88 -9.03
CA TYR A 280 -18.70 -11.86 -7.99
C TYR A 280 -17.79 -12.95 -8.55
N SER A 281 -16.91 -13.49 -7.69
CA SER A 281 -16.08 -14.65 -7.98
C SER A 281 -16.19 -15.64 -6.83
N TYR A 282 -16.74 -16.81 -7.10
CA TYR A 282 -16.86 -17.87 -6.10
C TYR A 282 -15.50 -18.41 -5.67
N SER A 283 -14.52 -18.38 -6.57
CA SER A 283 -13.12 -18.65 -6.23
C SER A 283 -12.58 -17.67 -5.19
N ILE A 284 -12.81 -16.36 -5.33
CA ILE A 284 -12.38 -15.40 -4.30
C ILE A 284 -13.10 -15.65 -2.97
N ILE A 285 -14.39 -15.99 -2.98
CA ILE A 285 -15.13 -16.29 -1.74
C ILE A 285 -14.54 -17.53 -1.06
N GLY A 286 -14.31 -18.61 -1.81
CA GLY A 286 -13.66 -19.82 -1.32
C GLY A 286 -12.30 -19.53 -0.70
N ASP A 287 -11.46 -18.76 -1.41
CA ASP A 287 -10.14 -18.33 -0.93
C ASP A 287 -10.22 -17.60 0.41
N LYS A 288 -11.14 -16.63 0.54
CA LYS A 288 -11.29 -15.89 1.80
C LYS A 288 -11.81 -16.74 2.95
N ILE A 289 -12.71 -17.69 2.68
CA ILE A 289 -13.17 -18.64 3.69
C ILE A 289 -12.01 -19.53 4.14
N GLY A 290 -11.28 -20.14 3.20
CA GLY A 290 -10.13 -21.00 3.49
C GLY A 290 -9.03 -20.29 4.27
N LEU A 291 -8.78 -19.03 3.91
CA LEU A 291 -7.77 -18.18 4.55
C LEU A 291 -8.14 -17.78 5.99
N ARG A 292 -9.43 -17.54 6.28
CA ARG A 292 -9.86 -16.88 7.53
C ARG A 292 -10.55 -17.80 8.53
N ILE A 293 -11.22 -18.87 8.09
CA ILE A 293 -12.07 -19.71 8.94
C ILE A 293 -11.28 -20.92 9.47
N LYS A 294 -10.88 -20.88 10.74
CA LYS A 294 -10.14 -21.97 11.43
C LYS A 294 -11.08 -23.01 12.04
N GLU A 295 -12.11 -22.54 12.72
CA GLU A 295 -13.13 -23.34 13.41
C GLU A 295 -14.46 -23.23 12.67
N GLY A 296 -15.27 -24.30 12.71
CA GLY A 296 -16.57 -24.31 12.05
C GLY A 296 -16.52 -24.27 10.51
N LEU A 297 -15.42 -24.70 9.89
CA LEU A 297 -15.25 -24.62 8.43
C LEU A 297 -16.41 -25.31 7.68
N THR A 298 -16.89 -26.44 8.17
CA THR A 298 -17.95 -27.23 7.55
C THR A 298 -19.27 -26.44 7.47
N GLU A 299 -19.59 -25.67 8.50
CA GLU A 299 -20.76 -24.81 8.58
C GLU A 299 -20.69 -23.65 7.56
N TYR A 300 -19.50 -23.08 7.38
CA TYR A 300 -19.26 -22.01 6.41
C TYR A 300 -19.32 -22.49 4.95
N ILE A 301 -18.91 -23.73 4.66
CA ILE A 301 -18.94 -24.27 3.29
C ILE A 301 -20.30 -24.87 2.91
N ALA A 302 -21.12 -25.31 3.87
CA ALA A 302 -22.39 -25.99 3.61
C ALA A 302 -23.36 -25.23 2.69
N PRO A 303 -23.50 -23.89 2.72
CA PRO A 303 -24.35 -23.17 1.78
C PRO A 303 -23.88 -23.29 0.31
N PHE A 304 -22.58 -23.49 0.09
CA PHE A 304 -21.96 -23.51 -1.24
C PHE A 304 -22.13 -24.86 -1.96
N ASP A 305 -22.49 -25.92 -1.24
CA ASP A 305 -22.91 -27.21 -1.81
C ASP A 305 -24.14 -27.11 -2.71
N ARG A 306 -24.90 -26.00 -2.62
CA ARG A 306 -26.11 -25.77 -3.42
C ARG A 306 -25.83 -25.06 -4.74
N LEU A 307 -24.59 -24.63 -4.97
CA LEU A 307 -24.21 -23.96 -6.22
C LEU A 307 -24.33 -24.90 -7.41
N SER A 308 -24.54 -24.32 -8.61
CA SER A 308 -24.42 -25.08 -9.85
C SER A 308 -22.99 -25.66 -9.98
N PRO A 309 -22.82 -26.80 -10.67
CA PRO A 309 -21.54 -27.53 -10.71
C PRO A 309 -20.34 -26.60 -10.98
N ASN A 310 -20.34 -25.86 -12.09
CA ASN A 310 -19.23 -24.98 -12.46
C ASN A 310 -18.87 -23.94 -11.37
N LEU A 311 -19.87 -23.32 -10.74
CA LEU A 311 -19.63 -22.32 -9.68
C LEU A 311 -19.12 -22.97 -8.38
N ARG A 312 -19.55 -24.21 -8.13
CA ARG A 312 -19.11 -25.01 -6.99
C ARG A 312 -17.65 -25.43 -7.16
N GLU A 313 -17.25 -25.83 -8.37
CA GLU A 313 -15.86 -26.14 -8.70
C GLU A 313 -14.97 -24.92 -8.49
N GLU A 314 -15.37 -23.75 -9.01
CA GLU A 314 -14.66 -22.48 -8.80
C GLU A 314 -14.50 -22.16 -7.30
N PHE A 315 -15.57 -22.34 -6.51
CA PHE A 315 -15.55 -22.13 -5.07
C PHE A 315 -14.53 -23.04 -4.37
N TYR A 316 -14.55 -24.35 -4.64
CA TYR A 316 -13.64 -25.30 -4.00
C TYR A 316 -12.20 -25.16 -4.48
N GLU A 317 -11.98 -24.73 -5.72
CA GLU A 317 -10.65 -24.34 -6.18
C GLU A 317 -10.10 -23.17 -5.33
N GLY A 318 -10.89 -22.11 -5.16
CA GLY A 318 -10.53 -21.01 -4.26
C GLY A 318 -10.34 -21.46 -2.80
N LEU A 319 -11.21 -22.33 -2.29
CA LEU A 319 -11.10 -22.84 -0.93
C LEU A 319 -9.77 -23.58 -0.70
N GLY A 320 -9.35 -24.39 -1.69
CA GLY A 320 -8.07 -25.08 -1.69
C GLY A 320 -6.89 -24.11 -1.61
N SER A 321 -6.89 -23.05 -2.43
CA SER A 321 -5.85 -22.01 -2.40
C SER A 321 -5.82 -21.29 -1.05
N GLY A 322 -6.97 -20.91 -0.51
CA GLY A 322 -7.07 -20.18 0.76
C GLY A 322 -6.54 -20.98 1.96
N ILE A 323 -6.91 -22.25 2.07
CA ILE A 323 -6.45 -23.15 3.15
C ILE A 323 -4.95 -23.37 3.04
N ALA A 324 -4.46 -23.68 1.84
CA ALA A 324 -3.05 -23.93 1.59
C ALA A 324 -2.19 -22.68 1.82
N TRP A 325 -2.69 -21.49 1.47
CA TRP A 325 -2.01 -20.23 1.72
C TRP A 325 -1.90 -19.92 3.22
N ARG A 326 -3.00 -20.10 3.96
CA ARG A 326 -3.00 -19.91 5.42
C ARG A 326 -1.96 -20.77 6.13
N LEU A 327 -1.83 -22.01 5.68
CA LEU A 327 -0.94 -23.01 6.27
C LEU A 327 0.37 -23.16 5.51
N ARG A 328 0.73 -22.17 4.67
CA ARG A 328 1.87 -22.26 3.75
C ARG A 328 3.12 -22.69 4.49
N ASP A 329 3.44 -22.00 5.59
CA ASP A 329 4.67 -22.22 6.37
C ASP A 329 4.56 -23.33 7.42
N GLU A 330 3.44 -24.04 7.44
CA GLU A 330 3.25 -25.22 8.27
C GLU A 330 3.56 -26.51 7.50
N ASN A 331 3.47 -27.66 8.18
CA ASN A 331 3.62 -28.96 7.54
C ASN A 331 2.49 -29.19 6.50
N PRO A 332 2.79 -29.50 5.22
CA PRO A 332 1.79 -29.74 4.18
C PRO A 332 0.73 -30.78 4.55
N ARG A 333 1.06 -31.72 5.43
CA ARG A 333 0.13 -32.73 5.92
C ARG A 333 -1.10 -32.13 6.61
N LYS A 334 -0.97 -30.97 7.26
CA LYS A 334 -2.11 -30.27 7.87
C LYS A 334 -3.14 -29.81 6.83
N VAL A 335 -2.69 -29.43 5.63
CA VAL A 335 -3.59 -29.05 4.52
C VAL A 335 -4.34 -30.30 4.03
N ILE A 336 -3.59 -31.39 3.81
CA ILE A 336 -4.14 -32.70 3.40
C ILE A 336 -5.17 -33.19 4.41
N ASP A 337 -4.85 -33.16 5.71
CA ASP A 337 -5.74 -33.60 6.77
C ASP A 337 -7.06 -32.82 6.74
N ILE A 338 -7.03 -31.50 6.48
CA ILE A 338 -8.25 -30.69 6.34
C ILE A 338 -9.05 -31.11 5.10
N PHE A 339 -8.38 -31.34 3.96
CA PHE A 339 -9.05 -31.75 2.72
C PHE A 339 -9.71 -33.12 2.86
N GLU A 340 -9.09 -34.04 3.58
CA GLU A 340 -9.56 -35.41 3.77
C GLU A 340 -10.63 -35.52 4.86
N THR A 341 -10.50 -34.78 5.96
CA THR A 341 -11.37 -34.95 7.14
C THR A 341 -12.54 -33.99 7.20
N ARG A 342 -12.44 -32.81 6.59
CA ARG A 342 -13.45 -31.74 6.74
C ARG A 342 -14.24 -31.43 5.48
N ILE A 343 -13.82 -31.96 4.33
CA ILE A 343 -14.40 -31.65 3.03
C ILE A 343 -14.75 -32.95 2.29
N LYS A 344 -15.88 -32.97 1.59
CA LYS A 344 -16.37 -34.14 0.86
C LYS A 344 -15.37 -34.55 -0.22
N LYS A 345 -15.20 -35.88 -0.39
CA LYS A 345 -14.26 -36.48 -1.34
C LYS A 345 -14.46 -36.01 -2.79
N GLU A 346 -15.70 -35.77 -3.19
CA GLU A 346 -16.06 -35.27 -4.53
C GLU A 346 -15.46 -33.90 -4.87
N TYR A 347 -15.09 -33.08 -3.86
CA TYR A 347 -14.50 -31.75 -4.08
C TYR A 347 -12.98 -31.72 -3.96
N GLN A 348 -12.36 -32.81 -3.51
CA GLN A 348 -10.91 -32.88 -3.33
C GLN A 348 -10.11 -32.57 -4.60
N PRO A 349 -10.50 -33.03 -5.81
CA PRO A 349 -9.84 -32.63 -7.05
C PRO A 349 -9.67 -31.10 -7.19
N TYR A 350 -10.72 -30.33 -6.93
CA TYR A 350 -10.69 -28.88 -7.05
C TYR A 350 -9.84 -28.22 -5.96
N LEU A 351 -9.86 -28.75 -4.72
CA LEU A 351 -9.00 -28.26 -3.64
C LEU A 351 -7.51 -28.39 -4.01
N TYR A 352 -7.10 -29.55 -4.53
CA TYR A 352 -5.72 -29.79 -4.94
C TYR A 352 -5.32 -28.95 -6.15
N ARG A 353 -6.24 -28.72 -7.09
CA ARG A 353 -6.06 -27.76 -8.19
C ARG A 353 -5.82 -26.35 -7.67
N GLY A 354 -6.61 -25.89 -6.71
CA GLY A 354 -6.43 -24.59 -6.07
C GLY A 354 -5.09 -24.45 -5.35
N TRP A 355 -4.66 -25.51 -4.67
CA TRP A 355 -3.35 -25.56 -4.00
C TRP A 355 -2.20 -25.50 -5.02
N GLY A 356 -2.28 -26.27 -6.11
CA GLY A 356 -1.29 -26.21 -7.20
C GLY A 356 -1.16 -24.81 -7.79
N GLY A 357 -2.28 -24.10 -7.94
CA GLY A 357 -2.35 -22.71 -8.41
C GLY A 357 -1.69 -21.67 -7.50
N LEU A 358 -1.09 -22.06 -6.37
CA LEU A 358 -0.30 -21.14 -5.53
C LEU A 358 1.16 -21.03 -5.96
N PHE A 359 1.69 -22.00 -6.71
CA PHE A 359 3.11 -22.08 -7.05
C PHE A 359 3.39 -21.60 -8.48
N PHE A 360 4.63 -21.15 -8.70
CA PHE A 360 5.10 -20.54 -9.94
C PHE A 360 6.37 -21.23 -10.39
N SER A 361 6.38 -21.75 -11.63
CA SER A 361 7.52 -22.49 -12.19
C SER A 361 8.78 -21.65 -12.38
N ASP A 362 8.61 -20.33 -12.49
CA ASP A 362 9.72 -19.43 -12.80
C ASP A 362 10.68 -19.26 -11.62
N TYR A 363 10.23 -19.62 -10.41
CA TYR A 363 10.97 -19.55 -9.17
C TYR A 363 11.43 -20.96 -8.72
N PRO A 364 12.75 -21.22 -8.66
CA PRO A 364 13.28 -22.53 -8.30
C PRO A 364 12.82 -23.04 -6.92
N GLU A 365 12.69 -22.14 -5.95
CA GLU A 365 12.24 -22.46 -4.59
C GLU A 365 10.77 -22.92 -4.56
N GLU A 366 9.88 -22.20 -5.26
CA GLU A 366 8.46 -22.55 -5.36
C GLU A 366 8.27 -23.85 -6.14
N SER A 367 9.06 -24.07 -7.20
CA SER A 367 9.04 -25.33 -7.97
C SER A 367 9.49 -26.52 -7.12
N SER A 368 10.54 -26.35 -6.31
CA SER A 368 11.06 -27.39 -5.42
C SER A 368 10.05 -27.72 -4.31
N ARG A 369 9.40 -26.69 -3.76
CA ARG A 369 8.33 -26.83 -2.77
C ARG A 369 7.09 -27.53 -3.34
N ALA A 370 6.69 -27.20 -4.57
CA ALA A 370 5.59 -27.86 -5.25
C ALA A 370 5.85 -29.37 -5.43
N LEU A 371 7.06 -29.74 -5.88
CA LEU A 371 7.46 -31.15 -6.00
C LEU A 371 7.43 -31.87 -4.64
N PHE A 372 8.03 -31.27 -3.61
CA PHE A 372 8.01 -31.83 -2.25
C PHE A 372 6.58 -32.08 -1.74
N ILE A 373 5.66 -31.15 -1.99
CA ILE A 373 4.25 -31.28 -1.60
C ILE A 373 3.59 -32.43 -2.35
N THR A 374 3.86 -32.60 -3.65
CA THR A 374 3.23 -33.64 -4.47
C THR A 374 3.50 -35.07 -3.99
N TRP A 375 4.64 -35.31 -3.33
CA TRP A 375 4.94 -36.60 -2.70
C TRP A 375 3.99 -36.95 -1.57
N GLY A 376 3.46 -35.96 -0.86
CA GLY A 376 2.45 -36.14 0.19
C GLY A 376 1.03 -36.31 -0.35
N ILE A 377 0.77 -35.97 -1.61
CA ILE A 377 -0.57 -36.06 -2.22
C ILE A 377 -0.83 -37.48 -2.73
N LEU A 378 -2.02 -38.02 -2.41
CA LEU A 378 -2.47 -39.32 -2.91
C LEU A 378 -2.50 -39.33 -4.45
N ALA A 379 -2.07 -40.44 -5.05
CA ALA A 379 -1.92 -40.58 -6.50
C ALA A 379 -3.14 -40.12 -7.34
N PRO A 380 -4.41 -40.40 -6.96
CA PRO A 380 -5.57 -39.95 -7.72
C PRO A 380 -5.74 -38.42 -7.81
N TYR A 381 -5.14 -37.66 -6.88
CA TYR A 381 -5.29 -36.21 -6.81
C TYR A 381 -4.10 -35.41 -7.35
N ARG A 382 -2.95 -36.06 -7.55
CA ARG A 382 -1.75 -35.42 -8.12
C ARG A 382 -2.01 -34.74 -9.47
N PRO A 383 -2.76 -35.35 -10.43
CA PRO A 383 -3.04 -34.70 -11.72
C PRO A 383 -3.73 -33.33 -11.57
N PHE A 384 -4.63 -33.18 -10.60
CA PHE A 384 -5.32 -31.92 -10.37
C PHE A 384 -4.40 -30.85 -9.76
N PHE A 385 -3.50 -31.26 -8.86
CA PHE A 385 -2.46 -30.36 -8.36
C PHE A 385 -1.55 -29.88 -9.50
N TYR A 386 -1.10 -30.79 -10.37
CA TYR A 386 -0.28 -30.43 -11.53
C TYR A 386 -1.05 -29.54 -12.52
N GLU A 387 -2.34 -29.78 -12.72
CA GLU A 387 -3.19 -28.90 -13.53
C GLU A 387 -3.20 -27.48 -12.97
N GLY A 388 -3.40 -27.33 -11.65
CA GLY A 388 -3.35 -26.05 -10.96
C GLY A 388 -1.99 -25.35 -11.11
N PHE A 389 -0.91 -26.09 -10.90
CA PHE A 389 0.44 -25.57 -11.05
C PHE A 389 0.74 -25.13 -12.50
N GLY A 390 0.31 -25.94 -13.47
CA GLY A 390 0.48 -25.71 -14.90
C GLY A 390 -0.17 -24.41 -15.38
N ARG A 391 -1.28 -23.98 -14.75
CA ARG A 391 -1.96 -22.70 -15.07
C ARG A 391 -1.09 -21.46 -14.85
N ASN A 392 -0.11 -21.55 -13.95
CA ASN A 392 0.81 -20.45 -13.65
C ASN A 392 2.16 -20.59 -14.36
N MET A 393 2.34 -21.57 -15.25
CA MET A 393 3.55 -21.67 -16.05
C MET A 393 3.51 -20.63 -17.17
N TYR A 394 4.34 -19.59 -17.07
CA TYR A 394 4.52 -18.61 -18.13
C TYR A 394 5.38 -19.21 -19.24
N PHE A 395 4.74 -19.74 -20.29
CA PHE A 395 5.43 -20.28 -21.47
C PHE A 395 6.17 -19.22 -22.32
N LEU A 396 6.00 -17.93 -22.02
CA LEU A 396 6.41 -16.83 -22.89
C LEU A 396 7.89 -16.42 -22.72
N ASP A 397 8.51 -16.67 -21.57
CA ASP A 397 9.89 -16.21 -21.30
C ASP A 397 10.94 -17.34 -21.29
N ASP A 398 10.60 -18.59 -20.92
CA ASP A 398 11.56 -19.71 -20.94
C ASP A 398 10.88 -21.10 -21.05
N SER A 399 10.62 -21.53 -22.29
CA SER A 399 10.04 -22.85 -22.59
C SER A 399 10.85 -24.05 -22.06
N GLN A 400 12.15 -23.90 -21.80
CA GLN A 400 13.00 -25.00 -21.31
C GLN A 400 12.69 -25.36 -19.86
N LYS A 401 12.30 -24.39 -19.03
CA LYS A 401 11.86 -24.65 -17.64
C LYS A 401 10.58 -25.45 -17.59
N GLY A 402 9.63 -25.12 -18.47
CA GLY A 402 8.38 -25.87 -18.64
C GLY A 402 8.64 -27.33 -19.00
N VAL A 403 9.48 -27.56 -20.01
CA VAL A 403 9.86 -28.91 -20.47
C VAL A 403 10.63 -29.68 -19.38
N SER A 404 11.56 -29.04 -18.68
CA SER A 404 12.32 -29.67 -17.58
C SER A 404 11.41 -30.15 -16.45
N PHE A 405 10.39 -29.37 -16.10
CA PHE A 405 9.42 -29.75 -15.08
C PHE A 405 8.50 -30.89 -15.56
N LEU A 406 7.98 -30.82 -16.79
CA LEU A 406 7.19 -31.92 -17.38
C LEU A 406 7.98 -33.23 -17.39
N ASN A 407 9.26 -33.18 -17.79
CA ASN A 407 10.16 -34.34 -17.79
C ASN A 407 10.47 -34.88 -16.38
N LYS A 408 10.33 -34.07 -15.32
CA LYS A 408 10.46 -34.53 -13.93
C LYS A 408 9.18 -35.21 -13.46
N ILE A 409 8.01 -34.69 -13.82
CA ILE A 409 6.74 -35.34 -13.55
C ILE A 409 6.65 -36.68 -14.27
N GLU A 410 7.01 -36.77 -15.55
CA GLU A 410 6.90 -38.02 -16.34
C GLU A 410 7.82 -39.15 -15.84
N LYS A 411 8.84 -38.82 -15.04
CA LYS A 411 9.79 -39.80 -14.47
C LYS A 411 9.36 -40.33 -13.10
N GLU A 412 8.37 -39.71 -12.46
CA GLU A 412 7.83 -40.04 -11.13
C GLU A 412 6.42 -40.63 -11.23
#